data_AF-A0AAW0EVE5-F1
#
_entry.id   AF-A0AAW0EVE5-F1
#
_cell.length_a   1.000
_cell.length_b   1.000
_cell.length_c   1.000
_cell.angle_alpha   90.00
_cell.angle_beta   90.00
_cell.angle_gamma   90.00
#
_symmetry.space_group_name_H-M   'P 1'
#
loop_
_entity.id
_entity.type
_entity.pdbx_description
1 polymer ?
#
loop_
_entity_poly.entity_id
_entity_poly.type
_entity_poly.pdbx_seq_one_letter_code
_entity_poly.pdbx_strand_id
1 'polypeptide(L)'
;MATLKDRVAAAFFFSDPEKALAAEKARNAEATARVAELRLQHSQDEREFKELADRLDGRIRAQREQYAREAAPLLKEFDDIATSQHYYQEVCNSVAAQKTFVDQMAQREMQQFGYMSKKLISVGLNFEALRHKMGSGRPFAQELAAVLEDAESEDLTVMSAPLRFFADRGVPEPTLLRAAAFDLARSIEETGKAPVQQPVRGWLDLLKFRTAFSPSTVDQNEVRARRAAAQFTRYIEQSEYAKALGVAEEADAWTRNEHDASVEYFNNSYKFFRHAALPAITAEIFLKYASASLNASRFACVEHMLKE
;
A
#
# COMPACT_ATOMS: atom_id res chain seq x y z
N MET A 1 -93.27 -62.40 33.55
CA MET A 1 -93.52 -62.49 32.09
C MET A 1 -94.29 -63.79 31.85
N ALA A 2 -95.53 -63.70 31.37
CA ALA A 2 -96.34 -64.88 31.05
C ALA A 2 -95.73 -65.61 29.84
N THR A 3 -95.59 -66.93 29.94
CA THR A 3 -94.89 -67.75 28.96
C THR A 3 -95.78 -67.99 27.73
N LEU A 4 -95.19 -68.38 26.59
CA LEU A 4 -95.95 -68.77 25.38
C LEU A 4 -97.01 -69.83 25.66
N LYS A 5 -96.81 -70.70 26.67
CA LYS A 5 -97.80 -71.65 27.17
C LYS A 5 -99.04 -70.98 27.78
N ASP A 6 -98.88 -69.88 28.51
CA ASP A 6 -99.99 -69.13 29.10
C ASP A 6 -100.81 -68.38 28.03
N ARG A 7 -100.18 -68.00 26.91
CA ARG A 7 -100.84 -67.35 25.77
C ARG A 7 -101.70 -68.33 24.96
N VAL A 8 -101.25 -69.57 24.81
CA VAL A 8 -102.03 -70.61 24.11
C VAL A 8 -103.16 -71.14 25.01
N ALA A 9 -102.92 -71.29 26.33
CA ALA A 9 -103.97 -71.65 27.28
C ALA A 9 -105.09 -70.59 27.34
N ALA A 10 -104.74 -69.31 27.27
CA ALA A 10 -105.73 -68.23 27.21
C ALA A 10 -106.59 -68.25 25.94
N ALA A 11 -106.15 -68.84 24.82
CA ALA A 11 -106.96 -68.93 23.60
C ALA A 11 -108.04 -70.04 23.66
N PHE A 12 -107.90 -71.03 24.55
CA PHE A 12 -108.82 -72.18 24.65
C PHE A 12 -109.84 -72.10 25.82
N PHE A 13 -109.75 -71.10 26.71
CA PHE A 13 -110.64 -70.98 27.89
C PHE A 13 -111.55 -69.75 27.92
N PHE A 14 -111.70 -69.00 26.83
CA PHE A 14 -112.76 -67.99 26.71
C PHE A 14 -113.89 -68.50 25.83
N SER A 15 -115.04 -68.77 26.46
CA SER A 15 -116.32 -68.99 25.78
C SER A 15 -116.91 -67.70 25.19
N ASP A 16 -116.12 -66.62 25.08
CA ASP A 16 -116.56 -65.34 24.54
C ASP A 16 -115.38 -64.49 24.01
N PRO A 17 -115.21 -64.33 22.69
CA PRO A 17 -114.04 -63.67 22.08
C PRO A 17 -113.93 -62.18 22.44
N GLU A 18 -115.03 -61.53 22.82
CA GLU A 18 -115.04 -60.12 23.21
C GLU A 18 -114.34 -59.86 24.54
N LYS A 19 -114.40 -60.80 25.49
CA LYS A 19 -113.78 -60.66 26.81
C LYS A 19 -112.25 -60.83 26.77
N ALA A 20 -111.76 -61.75 25.93
CA ALA A 20 -110.33 -61.92 25.70
C ALA A 20 -109.72 -60.68 25.03
N LEU A 21 -110.42 -60.12 24.04
CA LEU A 21 -110.03 -58.90 23.35
C LEU A 21 -110.02 -57.68 24.29
N ALA A 22 -110.99 -57.58 25.21
CA ALA A 22 -111.04 -56.51 26.21
C ALA A 22 -109.85 -56.58 27.20
N ALA A 23 -109.49 -57.78 27.67
CA ALA A 23 -108.36 -57.97 28.58
C ALA A 23 -107.00 -57.67 27.92
N GLU A 24 -106.81 -58.06 26.66
CA GLU A 24 -105.63 -57.68 25.87
C GLU A 24 -105.59 -56.18 25.57
N LYS A 25 -106.72 -55.56 25.22
CA LYS A 25 -106.80 -54.09 25.05
C LYS A 25 -106.43 -53.33 26.31
N ALA A 26 -106.88 -53.78 27.49
CA ALA A 26 -106.52 -53.17 28.76
C ALA A 26 -105.02 -53.31 29.05
N ARG A 27 -104.43 -54.48 28.83
CA ARG A 27 -102.99 -54.71 29.00
C ARG A 27 -102.14 -53.93 28.00
N ASN A 28 -102.59 -53.80 26.76
CA ASN A 28 -101.91 -53.02 25.74
C ASN A 28 -102.00 -51.52 26.06
N ALA A 29 -103.15 -51.04 26.55
CA ALA A 29 -103.29 -49.67 27.05
C ALA A 29 -102.32 -49.39 28.21
N GLU A 30 -102.22 -50.28 29.20
CA GLU A 30 -101.25 -50.16 30.30
C GLU A 30 -99.78 -50.18 29.81
N ALA A 31 -99.45 -51.05 28.86
CA ALA A 31 -98.12 -51.11 28.28
C ALA A 31 -97.78 -49.82 27.50
N THR A 32 -98.73 -49.28 26.73
CA THR A 32 -98.55 -48.02 25.99
C THR A 32 -98.40 -46.83 26.93
N ALA A 33 -99.13 -46.78 28.05
CA ALA A 33 -98.98 -45.74 29.06
C ALA A 33 -97.58 -45.78 29.70
N ARG A 34 -97.09 -46.96 30.08
CA ARG A 34 -95.73 -47.13 30.65
C ARG A 34 -94.62 -46.76 29.66
N VAL A 35 -94.79 -47.10 28.38
CA VAL A 35 -93.83 -46.71 27.34
C VAL A 35 -93.83 -45.20 27.12
N ALA A 36 -95.00 -44.55 27.20
CA ALA A 36 -95.09 -43.09 27.12
C ALA A 36 -94.38 -42.41 28.30
N GLU A 37 -94.58 -42.91 29.53
CA GLU A 37 -93.90 -42.41 30.73
C GLU A 37 -92.37 -42.56 30.64
N LEU A 38 -91.88 -43.74 30.24
CA LEU A 38 -90.44 -43.98 30.08
C LEU A 38 -89.82 -43.11 28.97
N ARG A 39 -90.54 -42.87 27.87
CA ARG A 39 -90.08 -41.95 26.82
C ARG A 39 -90.02 -40.52 27.32
N LEU A 40 -90.96 -40.12 28.16
CA LEU A 40 -91.00 -38.77 28.72
C LEU A 40 -89.85 -38.57 29.72
N GLN A 41 -89.60 -39.54 30.60
CA GLN A 41 -88.45 -39.54 31.51
C GLN A 41 -87.13 -39.51 30.75
N HIS A 42 -86.96 -40.39 29.74
CA HIS A 42 -85.76 -40.40 28.92
C HIS A 42 -85.52 -39.07 28.19
N SER A 43 -86.60 -38.44 27.68
CA SER A 43 -86.49 -37.14 27.03
C SER A 43 -86.12 -36.00 28.00
N GLN A 44 -86.48 -36.13 29.28
CA GLN A 44 -86.08 -35.19 30.33
C GLN A 44 -84.61 -35.39 30.68
N ASP A 45 -84.18 -36.63 30.91
CA ASP A 45 -82.78 -36.97 31.21
C ASP A 45 -81.83 -36.54 30.08
N GLU A 46 -82.21 -36.74 28.81
CA GLU A 46 -81.41 -36.29 27.66
C GLU A 46 -81.28 -34.76 27.59
N ARG A 47 -82.32 -34.02 27.96
CA ARG A 47 -82.28 -32.55 27.98
C ARG A 47 -81.40 -32.06 29.11
N GLU A 48 -81.55 -32.63 30.31
CA GLU A 48 -80.71 -32.29 31.46
C GLU A 48 -79.24 -32.61 31.19
N PHE A 49 -78.94 -33.75 30.56
CA PHE A 49 -77.57 -34.11 30.18
C PHE A 49 -76.99 -33.14 29.14
N LYS A 50 -77.75 -32.78 28.10
CA LYS A 50 -77.30 -31.81 27.08
C LYS A 50 -77.01 -30.44 27.70
N GLU A 51 -77.89 -29.95 28.57
CA GLU A 51 -77.65 -28.69 29.28
C GLU A 51 -76.40 -28.73 30.16
N LEU A 52 -76.13 -29.86 30.80
CA LEU A 52 -74.95 -30.04 31.65
C LEU A 52 -73.66 -30.12 30.82
N ALA A 53 -73.70 -30.82 29.69
CA ALA A 53 -72.60 -30.87 28.73
C ALA A 53 -72.26 -29.49 28.15
N ASP A 54 -73.27 -28.72 27.73
CA ASP A 54 -73.09 -27.38 27.18
C ASP A 54 -72.49 -26.41 28.22
N ARG A 55 -72.91 -26.53 29.50
CA ARG A 55 -72.33 -25.74 30.60
C ARG A 55 -70.87 -26.10 30.87
N LEU A 56 -70.51 -27.39 30.79
CA LEU A 56 -69.13 -27.84 30.98
C LEU A 56 -68.24 -27.39 29.83
N ASP A 57 -68.70 -27.50 28.59
CA ASP A 57 -67.98 -27.01 27.41
C ASP A 57 -67.78 -25.49 27.47
N GLY A 58 -68.81 -24.74 27.89
CA GLY A 58 -68.71 -23.31 28.13
C GLY A 58 -67.63 -22.96 29.16
N ARG A 59 -67.55 -23.71 30.27
CA ARG A 59 -66.50 -23.54 31.29
C ARG A 59 -65.10 -23.87 30.76
N ILE A 60 -64.95 -24.96 30.00
CA ILE A 60 -63.66 -25.36 29.43
C ILE A 60 -63.17 -24.30 28.44
N ARG A 61 -64.05 -23.78 27.58
CA ARG A 61 -63.70 -22.70 26.63
C ARG A 61 -63.30 -21.43 27.36
N ALA A 62 -64.07 -21.01 28.37
CA ALA A 62 -63.75 -19.82 29.16
C ALA A 62 -62.38 -19.95 29.88
N GLN A 63 -62.09 -21.11 30.46
CA GLN A 63 -60.78 -21.36 31.08
C GLN A 63 -59.64 -21.35 30.06
N ARG A 64 -59.82 -21.97 28.89
CA ARG A 64 -58.81 -21.93 27.81
C ARG A 64 -58.53 -20.52 27.32
N GLU A 65 -59.57 -19.71 27.12
CA GLU A 65 -59.41 -18.31 26.74
C GLU A 65 -58.71 -17.50 27.83
N GLN A 66 -59.01 -17.76 29.10
CA GLN A 66 -58.37 -17.09 30.22
C GLN A 66 -56.87 -17.44 30.28
N TYR A 67 -56.51 -18.72 30.18
CA TYR A 67 -55.11 -19.13 30.12
C TYR A 67 -54.38 -18.57 28.89
N ALA A 68 -55.03 -18.50 27.72
CA ALA A 68 -54.43 -17.90 26.53
C ALA A 68 -54.16 -16.40 26.70
N ARG A 69 -55.08 -15.67 27.37
CA ARG A 69 -54.88 -14.24 27.68
C ARG A 69 -53.76 -14.01 28.69
N GLU A 70 -53.61 -14.90 29.66
CA GLU A 70 -52.54 -14.83 30.66
C GLU A 70 -51.18 -15.23 30.08
N ALA A 71 -51.13 -16.19 29.14
CA ALA A 71 -49.89 -16.65 28.51
C ALA A 71 -49.36 -15.73 27.38
N ALA A 72 -50.25 -15.04 26.66
CA ALA A 72 -49.88 -14.13 25.58
C ALA A 72 -48.83 -13.05 25.94
N PRO A 73 -48.95 -12.31 27.07
CA PRO A 73 -47.94 -11.33 27.45
C PRO A 73 -46.60 -11.99 27.82
N LEU A 74 -46.62 -13.14 28.50
CA LEU A 74 -45.40 -13.88 28.88
C LEU A 74 -44.63 -14.39 27.67
N LEU A 75 -45.34 -14.85 26.62
CA LEU A 75 -44.72 -15.27 25.36
C LEU A 75 -44.07 -14.08 24.63
N LYS A 76 -44.72 -12.91 24.63
CA LYS A 76 -44.14 -11.69 24.05
C LYS A 76 -42.86 -11.24 24.77
N GLU A 77 -42.85 -11.24 26.10
CA GLU A 77 -41.66 -10.89 26.88
C GLU A 77 -40.50 -11.85 26.57
N PHE A 78 -40.78 -13.15 26.40
CA PHE A 78 -39.76 -14.12 26.00
C PHE A 78 -39.20 -13.84 24.60
N ASP A 79 -40.05 -13.52 23.63
CA ASP A 79 -39.65 -13.18 22.26
C ASP A 79 -38.81 -11.88 22.23
N ASP A 80 -39.18 -10.89 23.04
CA ASP A 80 -38.42 -9.62 23.18
C ASP A 80 -37.05 -9.84 23.83
N ILE A 81 -36.95 -10.74 24.82
CA ILE A 81 -35.67 -11.15 25.42
C ILE A 81 -34.81 -11.91 24.40
N ALA A 82 -35.40 -12.82 23.62
CA ALA A 82 -34.67 -13.58 22.60
C ALA A 82 -34.13 -12.67 21.48
N THR A 83 -34.94 -11.71 21.02
CA THR A 83 -34.50 -10.73 20.01
C THR A 83 -33.44 -9.78 20.54
N SER A 84 -33.56 -9.28 21.78
CA SER A 84 -32.51 -8.44 22.39
C SER A 84 -31.19 -9.19 22.60
N GLN A 85 -31.23 -10.48 22.96
CA GLN A 85 -30.03 -11.33 23.01
C GLN A 85 -29.38 -11.47 21.63
N HIS A 86 -30.17 -11.69 20.58
CA HIS A 86 -29.66 -11.77 19.21
C HIS A 86 -28.97 -10.47 18.78
N TYR A 87 -29.61 -9.31 19.01
CA TYR A 87 -29.01 -8.01 18.70
C TYR A 87 -27.73 -7.76 19.50
N TYR A 88 -27.72 -8.09 20.79
CA TYR A 88 -26.52 -7.98 21.61
C TYR A 88 -25.37 -8.82 21.04
N GLN A 89 -25.67 -10.04 20.61
CA GLN A 89 -24.69 -10.95 20.04
C GLN A 89 -24.18 -10.47 18.66
N GLU A 90 -25.03 -9.89 17.82
CA GLU A 90 -24.61 -9.24 16.57
C GLU A 90 -23.72 -8.02 16.83
N VAL A 91 -24.06 -7.18 17.80
CA VAL A 91 -23.22 -6.03 18.19
C VAL A 91 -21.87 -6.52 18.72
N CYS A 92 -21.84 -7.54 19.59
CA CYS A 92 -20.59 -8.14 20.06
C CYS A 92 -19.74 -8.69 18.91
N ASN A 93 -20.36 -9.38 17.96
CA ASN A 93 -19.67 -9.92 16.78
C ASN A 93 -19.12 -8.80 15.88
N SER A 94 -19.90 -7.73 15.68
CA SER A 94 -19.47 -6.56 14.90
C SER A 94 -18.29 -5.84 15.56
N VAL A 95 -18.36 -5.62 16.88
CA VAL A 95 -17.26 -5.01 17.64
C VAL A 95 -16.01 -5.89 17.62
N ALA A 96 -16.15 -7.21 17.77
CA ALA A 96 -15.03 -8.15 17.67
C ALA A 96 -14.41 -8.15 16.26
N ALA A 97 -15.24 -8.11 15.20
CA ALA A 97 -14.78 -8.01 13.82
C ALA A 97 -14.04 -6.69 13.55
N GLN A 98 -14.59 -5.57 14.02
CA GLN A 98 -13.94 -4.26 13.92
C GLN A 98 -12.60 -4.22 14.66
N LYS A 99 -12.54 -4.76 15.88
CA LYS A 99 -11.29 -4.86 16.64
C LYS A 99 -10.24 -5.67 15.87
N THR A 100 -10.63 -6.81 15.32
CA THR A 100 -9.72 -7.67 14.54
C THR A 100 -9.23 -6.97 13.28
N PHE A 101 -10.10 -6.22 12.61
CA PHE A 101 -9.74 -5.42 11.43
C PHE A 101 -8.74 -4.30 11.78
N VAL A 102 -8.99 -3.57 12.87
CA VAL A 102 -8.08 -2.52 13.37
C VAL A 102 -6.72 -3.11 13.75
N ASP A 103 -6.68 -4.25 14.46
CA ASP A 103 -5.44 -4.93 14.82
C ASP A 103 -4.65 -5.38 13.57
N GLN A 104 -5.34 -5.86 12.52
CA GLN A 104 -4.71 -6.22 11.24
C GLN A 104 -4.18 -5.00 10.49
N MET A 105 -4.91 -3.88 10.49
CA MET A 105 -4.45 -2.63 9.89
C MET A 105 -3.21 -2.12 10.62
N ALA A 106 -3.24 -2.04 11.94
CA ALA A 106 -2.11 -1.63 12.76
C ALA A 106 -0.88 -2.53 12.56
N GLN A 107 -1.06 -3.85 12.45
CA GLN A 107 0.05 -4.78 12.16
C GLN A 107 0.64 -4.58 10.77
N ARG A 108 -0.19 -4.38 9.73
CA ARG A 108 0.28 -4.10 8.36
C ARG A 108 1.05 -2.80 8.30
N GLU A 109 0.52 -1.76 8.93
CA GLU A 109 1.10 -0.44 9.02
C GLU A 109 2.46 -0.49 9.73
N MET A 110 2.53 -1.15 10.90
CA MET A 110 3.75 -1.30 11.68
C MET A 110 4.82 -2.15 10.95
N GLN A 111 4.42 -3.16 10.17
CA GLN A 111 5.33 -3.97 9.37
C GLN A 111 5.87 -3.22 8.15
N GLN A 112 5.00 -2.53 7.40
CA GLN A 112 5.38 -1.80 6.19
C GLN A 112 6.26 -0.59 6.52
N PHE A 113 5.90 0.19 7.54
CA PHE A 113 6.72 1.31 7.98
C PHE A 113 7.99 0.88 8.70
N GLY A 114 7.91 -0.15 9.55
CA GLY A 114 9.11 -0.70 10.19
C GLY A 114 10.12 -1.20 9.16
N TYR A 115 9.66 -1.79 8.06
CA TYR A 115 10.51 -2.24 6.95
C TYR A 115 11.07 -1.06 6.14
N MET A 116 10.23 -0.11 5.73
CA MET A 116 10.67 1.07 4.97
C MET A 116 11.66 1.94 5.74
N SER A 117 11.39 2.18 7.03
CA SER A 117 12.28 2.95 7.91
C SER A 117 13.65 2.27 8.04
N LYS A 118 13.68 0.95 8.26
CA LYS A 118 14.94 0.17 8.31
C LYS A 118 15.71 0.22 7.00
N LYS A 119 15.02 0.12 5.86
CA LYS A 119 15.65 0.22 4.53
C LYS A 119 16.26 1.60 4.30
N LEU A 120 15.54 2.68 4.63
CA LEU A 120 16.06 4.05 4.52
C LEU A 120 17.27 4.33 5.43
N ILE A 121 17.30 3.69 6.62
CA ILE A 121 18.45 3.76 7.52
C ILE A 121 19.64 2.99 6.91
N SER A 122 19.42 1.77 6.44
CA SER A 122 20.45 0.93 5.80
C SER A 122 21.09 1.65 4.60
N VAL A 123 20.27 2.14 3.67
CA VAL A 123 20.73 2.89 2.50
C VAL A 123 21.49 4.14 2.94
N GLY A 124 21.02 4.84 3.97
CA GLY A 124 21.71 6.01 4.52
C GLY A 124 23.09 5.69 5.11
N LEU A 125 23.23 4.58 5.83
CA LEU A 125 24.52 4.15 6.40
C LEU A 125 25.50 3.75 5.30
N ASN A 126 25.04 2.97 4.32
CA ASN A 126 25.86 2.58 3.17
C ASN A 126 26.28 3.80 2.35
N PHE A 127 25.38 4.77 2.17
CA PHE A 127 25.66 6.02 1.46
C PHE A 127 26.71 6.88 2.19
N GLU A 128 26.63 7.00 3.52
CA GLU A 128 27.64 7.74 4.29
C GLU A 128 29.00 7.03 4.28
N ALA A 129 29.03 5.69 4.30
CA ALA A 129 30.26 4.92 4.14
C ALA A 129 30.91 5.17 2.77
N LEU A 130 30.09 5.15 1.70
CA LEU A 130 30.52 5.48 0.34
C LEU A 130 31.08 6.92 0.27
N ARG A 131 30.33 7.89 0.80
CA ARG A 131 30.74 9.31 0.84
C ARG A 131 32.07 9.50 1.56
N HIS A 132 32.27 8.83 2.69
CA HIS A 132 33.51 8.88 3.44
C HIS A 132 34.69 8.27 2.66
N LYS A 133 34.50 7.12 2.00
CA LYS A 133 35.54 6.50 1.16
C LYS A 133 35.90 7.36 -0.04
N MET A 134 34.91 7.91 -0.74
CA MET A 134 35.12 8.83 -1.86
C MET A 134 35.83 10.12 -1.42
N GLY A 135 35.46 10.70 -0.28
CA GLY A 135 36.08 11.91 0.26
C GLY A 135 37.51 11.71 0.80
N SER A 136 37.91 10.48 1.09
CA SER A 136 39.26 10.13 1.56
C SER A 136 40.17 9.56 0.46
N GLY A 137 39.72 9.63 -0.81
CA GLY A 137 40.47 9.14 -1.96
C GLY A 137 40.70 7.63 -1.98
N ARG A 138 40.00 6.86 -1.14
CA ARG A 138 40.17 5.41 -1.03
C ARG A 138 39.33 4.67 -2.08
N PRO A 139 39.70 3.43 -2.44
CA PRO A 139 38.85 2.55 -3.22
C PRO A 139 37.48 2.37 -2.54
N PHE A 140 36.42 2.43 -3.34
CA PHE A 140 35.02 2.48 -2.88
C PHE A 140 34.09 1.54 -3.65
N ALA A 141 34.63 0.60 -4.45
CA ALA A 141 33.85 -0.32 -5.27
C ALA A 141 32.86 -1.17 -4.45
N GLN A 142 33.27 -1.62 -3.26
CA GLN A 142 32.42 -2.42 -2.37
C GLN A 142 31.27 -1.59 -1.80
N GLU A 143 31.57 -0.38 -1.32
CA GLU A 143 30.57 0.54 -0.78
C GLU A 143 29.59 1.00 -1.88
N LEU A 144 30.07 1.21 -3.11
CA LEU A 144 29.21 1.54 -4.24
C LEU A 144 28.25 0.38 -4.57
N ALA A 145 28.74 -0.86 -4.59
CA ALA A 145 27.89 -2.02 -4.81
C ALA A 145 26.84 -2.16 -3.70
N ALA A 146 27.24 -2.04 -2.43
CA ALA A 146 26.33 -2.11 -1.29
C ALA A 146 25.22 -1.04 -1.35
N VAL A 147 25.56 0.20 -1.71
CA VAL A 147 24.56 1.27 -1.87
C VAL A 147 23.57 0.96 -3.00
N LEU A 148 24.04 0.45 -4.13
CA LEU A 148 23.19 0.14 -5.28
C LEU A 148 22.27 -1.06 -5.03
N GLU A 149 22.80 -2.10 -4.40
CA GLU A 149 22.02 -3.28 -4.01
C GLU A 149 20.93 -2.93 -3.01
N ASP A 150 21.25 -2.11 -2.00
CA ASP A 150 20.30 -1.74 -0.95
C ASP A 150 19.26 -0.70 -1.43
N ALA A 151 19.65 0.19 -2.34
CA ALA A 151 18.75 1.19 -2.91
C ALA A 151 17.76 0.62 -3.94
N GLU A 152 18.11 -0.49 -4.62
CA GLU A 152 17.29 -1.14 -5.66
C GLU A 152 16.76 -0.15 -6.73
N SER A 153 17.53 0.90 -7.03
CA SER A 153 17.13 1.98 -7.93
C SER A 153 17.85 1.87 -9.27
N GLU A 154 17.08 1.76 -10.35
CA GLU A 154 17.61 1.74 -11.72
C GLU A 154 18.32 3.06 -12.06
N ASP A 155 17.74 4.19 -11.68
CA ASP A 155 18.34 5.51 -11.92
C ASP A 155 19.70 5.67 -11.23
N LEU A 156 19.82 5.26 -9.97
CA LEU A 156 21.10 5.25 -9.26
C LEU A 156 22.12 4.34 -9.94
N THR A 157 21.66 3.20 -10.47
CA THR A 157 22.52 2.28 -11.21
C THR A 157 23.06 2.91 -12.49
N VAL A 158 22.23 3.61 -13.27
CA VAL A 158 22.65 4.33 -14.47
C VAL A 158 23.62 5.47 -14.11
N MET A 159 23.27 6.28 -13.10
CA MET A 159 24.10 7.40 -12.65
C MET A 159 25.46 6.96 -12.08
N SER A 160 25.54 5.73 -11.53
CA SER A 160 26.79 5.18 -11.00
C SER A 160 27.75 4.64 -12.06
N ALA A 161 27.31 4.43 -13.30
CA ALA A 161 28.11 3.79 -14.34
C ALA A 161 29.49 4.45 -14.56
N PRO A 162 29.61 5.80 -14.58
CA PRO A 162 30.91 6.46 -14.71
C PRO A 162 31.85 6.20 -13.52
N LEU A 163 31.31 5.97 -12.32
CA LEU A 163 32.12 5.74 -11.11
C LEU A 163 32.88 4.41 -11.17
N ARG A 164 32.31 3.41 -11.84
CA ARG A 164 32.89 2.06 -11.94
C ARG A 164 34.27 2.06 -12.58
N PHE A 165 34.57 3.01 -13.46
CA PHE A 165 35.88 3.13 -14.11
C PHE A 165 37.03 3.49 -13.17
N PHE A 166 36.73 4.05 -11.99
CA PHE A 166 37.73 4.49 -11.02
C PHE A 166 37.43 4.04 -9.59
N ALA A 167 36.38 3.25 -9.37
CA ALA A 167 35.97 2.77 -8.05
C ALA A 167 37.08 1.96 -7.32
N ASP A 168 37.90 1.22 -8.06
CA ASP A 168 39.01 0.44 -7.51
C ASP A 168 40.24 1.30 -7.15
N ARG A 169 40.37 2.49 -7.73
CA ARG A 169 41.50 3.40 -7.51
C ARG A 169 41.17 4.50 -6.51
N GLY A 170 39.90 4.87 -6.39
CA GLY A 170 39.45 5.99 -5.59
C GLY A 170 39.38 7.30 -6.37
N VAL A 171 38.77 8.31 -5.75
CA VAL A 171 38.74 9.68 -6.29
C VAL A 171 40.12 10.31 -6.07
N PRO A 172 40.73 10.98 -7.06
CA PRO A 172 41.99 11.68 -6.87
C PRO A 172 41.90 12.72 -5.76
N GLU A 173 42.94 12.79 -4.93
CA GLU A 173 43.05 13.78 -3.85
C GLU A 173 43.01 15.21 -4.41
N PRO A 174 42.38 16.18 -3.70
CA PRO A 174 42.32 17.57 -4.15
C PRO A 174 43.70 18.20 -4.39
N THR A 175 44.74 17.72 -3.69
CA THR A 175 46.12 18.18 -3.87
C THR A 175 46.68 17.82 -5.26
N LEU A 176 46.42 16.60 -5.73
CA LEU A 176 46.82 16.15 -7.06
C LEU A 176 46.08 16.94 -8.15
N LEU A 177 44.79 17.18 -7.95
CA LEU A 177 43.98 17.98 -8.87
C LEU A 177 44.49 19.43 -8.96
N ARG A 178 44.83 20.05 -7.82
CA ARG A 178 45.43 21.39 -7.79
C ARG A 178 46.80 21.45 -8.45
N ALA A 179 47.63 20.42 -8.29
CA ALA A 179 48.93 20.34 -8.97
C ALA A 179 48.74 20.24 -10.50
N ALA A 180 47.87 19.34 -10.97
CA ALA A 180 47.54 19.21 -12.38
C ALA A 180 46.93 20.51 -12.97
N ALA A 181 46.11 21.20 -12.16
CA ALA A 181 45.55 22.48 -12.53
C ALA A 181 46.60 23.58 -12.64
N PHE A 182 47.59 23.62 -11.74
CA PHE A 182 48.67 24.60 -11.81
C PHE A 182 49.50 24.45 -13.09
N ASP A 183 49.85 23.21 -13.45
CA ASP A 183 50.59 22.93 -14.69
C ASP A 183 49.78 23.30 -15.94
N LEU A 184 48.48 23.02 -15.93
CA LEU A 184 47.58 23.42 -17.01
C LEU A 184 47.43 24.94 -17.10
N ALA A 185 47.23 25.65 -15.99
CA ALA A 185 47.11 27.11 -15.95
C ALA A 185 48.36 27.79 -16.53
N ARG A 186 49.54 27.28 -16.16
CA ARG A 186 50.82 27.75 -16.72
C ARG A 186 50.91 27.47 -18.21
N SER A 187 50.50 26.28 -18.67
CA SER A 187 50.50 25.96 -20.10
C SER A 187 49.52 26.83 -20.90
N ILE A 188 48.35 27.18 -20.34
CA ILE A 188 47.41 28.13 -20.94
C ILE A 188 48.09 29.49 -21.13
N GLU A 189 48.79 30.01 -20.12
CA GLU A 189 49.52 31.27 -20.26
C GLU A 189 50.65 31.19 -21.30
N GLU A 190 51.33 30.05 -21.39
CA GLU A 190 52.42 29.83 -22.34
C GLU A 190 51.93 29.73 -23.79
N THR A 191 50.72 29.23 -24.04
CA THR A 191 50.12 29.24 -25.39
C THR A 191 49.79 30.65 -25.91
N GLY A 192 49.59 31.62 -25.02
CA GLY A 192 49.39 33.03 -25.42
C GLY A 192 50.68 33.79 -25.73
N LYS A 193 51.84 33.21 -25.42
CA LYS A 193 53.14 33.83 -25.70
C LYS A 193 53.51 33.56 -27.16
N ALA A 194 54.06 34.57 -27.83
CA ALA A 194 54.37 34.53 -29.26
C ALA A 194 55.07 33.22 -29.71
N PRO A 195 54.76 32.69 -30.91
CA PRO A 195 55.38 31.46 -31.40
C PRO A 195 56.90 31.62 -31.52
N VAL A 196 57.62 30.55 -31.21
CA VAL A 196 59.07 30.49 -31.44
C VAL A 196 59.26 30.66 -32.94
N GLN A 197 60.06 31.66 -33.36
CA GLN A 197 60.31 31.93 -34.77
C GLN A 197 60.65 30.61 -35.50
N GLN A 198 59.80 30.21 -36.45
CA GLN A 198 60.12 29.07 -37.30
C GLN A 198 61.47 29.34 -37.98
N PRO A 199 62.41 28.38 -37.98
CA PRO A 199 63.70 28.59 -38.64
C PRO A 199 63.42 28.89 -40.12
N VAL A 200 63.98 30.00 -40.63
CA VAL A 200 63.78 30.44 -42.01
C VAL A 200 64.27 29.34 -42.96
N ARG A 201 63.35 28.63 -43.61
CA ARG A 201 63.68 27.52 -44.54
C ARG A 201 63.91 27.99 -45.97
N GLY A 202 63.83 29.29 -46.27
CA GLY A 202 64.17 29.83 -47.58
C GLY A 202 63.99 31.34 -47.74
N TRP A 203 64.56 31.87 -48.83
CA TRP A 203 64.51 33.27 -49.28
C TRP A 203 63.09 33.84 -49.49
N LEU A 204 62.08 33.01 -49.77
CA LEU A 204 60.68 33.42 -49.89
C LEU A 204 60.01 33.70 -48.53
N ASP A 205 60.48 33.08 -47.43
CA ASP A 205 59.94 33.35 -46.10
C ASP A 205 60.42 34.70 -45.55
N LEU A 206 61.59 35.21 -46.00
CA LEU A 206 62.08 36.55 -45.68
C LEU A 206 61.09 37.67 -46.05
N LEU A 207 60.28 37.46 -47.10
CA LEU A 207 59.28 38.44 -47.56
C LEU A 207 57.97 38.39 -46.74
N LYS A 208 57.66 37.27 -46.08
CA LYS A 208 56.48 37.13 -45.21
C LYS A 208 56.65 37.80 -43.84
N PHE A 209 57.89 38.04 -43.40
CA PHE A 209 58.18 38.72 -42.13
C PHE A 209 57.68 40.17 -42.08
N ARG A 210 57.34 40.79 -43.22
CA ARG A 210 56.78 42.15 -43.25
C ARG A 210 55.25 42.21 -43.17
N THR A 211 54.52 41.10 -43.31
CA THR A 211 53.06 41.14 -43.50
C THR A 211 52.23 40.26 -42.57
N ALA A 212 52.83 39.43 -41.70
CA ALA A 212 52.04 38.39 -40.99
C ALA A 212 51.98 38.47 -39.46
N PHE A 213 52.58 39.47 -38.81
CA PHE A 213 52.45 39.65 -37.36
C PHE A 213 52.10 41.10 -37.02
N SER A 214 50.83 41.35 -36.73
CA SER A 214 50.43 42.60 -36.09
C SER A 214 50.75 42.48 -34.60
N PRO A 215 51.59 43.34 -34.01
CA PRO A 215 51.86 43.34 -32.57
C PRO A 215 50.57 43.34 -31.74
N SER A 216 49.51 44.01 -32.23
CA SER A 216 48.20 44.04 -31.57
C SER A 216 47.51 42.68 -31.46
N THR A 217 47.74 41.76 -32.40
CA THR A 217 47.14 40.40 -32.34
C THR A 217 47.85 39.49 -31.36
N VAL A 218 49.17 39.64 -31.22
CA VAL A 218 49.98 38.91 -30.23
C VAL A 218 49.61 39.39 -28.82
N ASP A 219 49.54 40.71 -28.61
CA ASP A 219 49.12 41.29 -27.33
C ASP A 219 47.69 40.87 -26.95
N GLN A 220 46.77 40.81 -27.93
CA GLN A 220 45.40 40.35 -27.71
C GLN A 220 45.33 38.86 -27.32
N ASN A 221 46.15 38.01 -27.95
CA ASN A 221 46.23 36.58 -27.62
C ASN A 221 46.83 36.35 -26.24
N GLU A 222 47.89 37.08 -25.89
CA GLU A 222 48.51 37.01 -24.56
C GLU A 222 47.53 37.46 -23.46
N VAL A 223 46.80 38.57 -23.68
CA VAL A 223 45.77 39.05 -22.75
C VAL A 223 44.62 38.04 -22.63
N ARG A 224 44.19 37.42 -23.73
CA ARG A 224 43.16 36.38 -23.72
C ARG A 224 43.62 35.16 -22.92
N ALA A 225 44.83 34.67 -23.15
CA ALA A 225 45.39 33.52 -22.46
C ALA A 225 45.55 33.75 -20.96
N ARG A 226 46.08 34.92 -20.55
CA ARG A 226 46.16 35.31 -19.13
C ARG A 226 44.79 35.39 -18.46
N ARG A 227 43.79 35.94 -19.16
CA ARG A 227 42.43 36.02 -18.65
C ARG A 227 41.83 34.63 -18.45
N ALA A 228 42.01 33.73 -19.41
CA ALA A 228 41.55 32.35 -19.32
C ALA A 228 42.24 31.60 -18.17
N ALA A 229 43.56 31.74 -18.04
CA ALA A 229 44.33 31.13 -16.95
C ALA A 229 43.87 31.65 -15.58
N ALA A 230 43.67 32.97 -15.42
CA ALA A 230 43.18 33.56 -14.17
C ALA A 230 41.74 33.13 -13.84
N GLN A 231 40.89 32.99 -14.84
CA GLN A 231 39.52 32.48 -14.65
C GLN A 231 39.54 31.00 -14.27
N PHE A 232 40.39 30.21 -14.91
CA PHE A 232 40.60 28.79 -14.61
C PHE A 232 41.10 28.59 -13.17
N THR A 233 42.15 29.28 -12.75
CA THR A 233 42.70 29.17 -11.38
C THR A 233 41.66 29.55 -10.33
N ARG A 234 40.88 30.61 -10.59
CA ARG A 234 39.76 31.00 -9.72
C ARG A 234 38.73 29.88 -9.55
N TYR A 235 38.34 29.20 -10.62
CA TYR A 235 37.40 28.07 -10.51
C TYR A 235 37.99 26.89 -9.72
N ILE A 236 39.30 26.63 -9.86
CA ILE A 236 40.00 25.60 -9.10
C ILE A 236 40.05 25.94 -7.60
N GLU A 237 40.33 27.19 -7.26
CA GLU A 237 40.30 27.67 -5.87
C GLU A 237 38.91 27.54 -5.25
N GLN A 238 37.87 27.82 -6.03
CA GLN A 238 36.46 27.66 -5.63
C GLN A 238 35.97 26.19 -5.65
N SER A 239 36.83 25.24 -6.01
CA SER A 239 36.48 23.82 -6.21
C SER A 239 35.37 23.58 -7.25
N GLU A 240 35.20 24.50 -8.20
CA GLU A 240 34.23 24.42 -9.29
C GLU A 240 34.83 23.71 -10.52
N TYR A 241 35.20 22.43 -10.34
CA TYR A 241 35.99 21.67 -11.33
C TYR A 241 35.32 21.53 -12.70
N ALA A 242 33.99 21.44 -12.76
CA ALA A 242 33.25 21.37 -14.02
C ALA A 242 33.39 22.66 -14.86
N LYS A 243 33.36 23.83 -14.20
CA LYS A 243 33.57 25.12 -14.88
C LYS A 243 35.03 25.31 -15.28
N ALA A 244 35.97 24.87 -14.44
CA ALA A 244 37.39 24.85 -14.77
C ALA A 244 37.67 23.98 -16.01
N LEU A 245 37.04 22.81 -16.11
CA LEU A 245 37.14 21.94 -17.29
C LEU A 245 36.58 22.63 -18.55
N GLY A 246 35.47 23.35 -18.44
CA GLY A 246 34.92 24.13 -19.56
C GLY A 246 35.89 25.20 -20.09
N VAL A 247 36.58 25.93 -19.20
CA VAL A 247 37.62 26.90 -19.60
C VAL A 247 38.81 26.19 -20.26
N ALA A 248 39.19 25.02 -19.78
CA ALA A 248 40.25 24.21 -20.38
C ALA A 248 39.88 23.65 -21.77
N GLU A 249 38.62 23.25 -21.98
CA GLU A 249 38.09 22.83 -23.28
C GLU A 249 38.03 23.98 -24.27
N GLU A 250 37.65 25.18 -23.81
CA GLU A 250 37.77 26.39 -24.62
C GLU A 250 39.22 26.65 -25.00
N ALA A 251 40.17 26.56 -24.06
CA ALA A 251 41.62 26.66 -24.31
C ALA A 251 42.12 25.66 -25.36
N ASP A 252 41.69 24.41 -25.29
CA ASP A 252 42.00 23.37 -26.27
C ASP A 252 41.47 23.73 -27.67
N ALA A 253 40.28 24.33 -27.77
CA ALA A 253 39.67 24.67 -29.05
C ALA A 253 40.46 25.71 -29.86
N TRP A 254 41.09 26.70 -29.22
CA TRP A 254 41.88 27.73 -29.93
C TRP A 254 43.38 27.42 -30.06
N THR A 255 43.90 26.46 -29.29
CA THR A 255 45.31 25.99 -29.40
C THR A 255 45.50 24.92 -30.48
N ARG A 256 44.43 24.24 -30.92
CA ARG A 256 44.45 23.20 -31.98
C ARG A 256 44.99 23.63 -33.35
N ASN A 257 45.04 24.94 -33.63
CA ASN A 257 45.52 25.46 -34.92
C ASN A 257 47.02 25.77 -34.93
N GLU A 258 47.70 25.62 -33.79
CA GLU A 258 49.11 25.92 -33.61
C GLU A 258 49.94 24.62 -33.62
N HIS A 259 51.10 24.61 -34.28
CA HIS A 259 51.96 23.42 -34.41
C HIS A 259 53.32 23.66 -33.72
N ASP A 260 53.28 24.15 -32.48
CA ASP A 260 54.47 24.47 -31.67
C ASP A 260 54.62 23.53 -30.46
N ALA A 261 55.84 23.47 -29.90
CA ALA A 261 56.15 22.65 -28.72
C ALA A 261 55.33 23.03 -27.46
N SER A 262 54.86 24.28 -27.38
CA SER A 262 53.92 24.75 -26.34
C SER A 262 52.58 24.02 -26.40
N VAL A 263 52.13 23.61 -27.59
CA VAL A 263 50.87 22.89 -27.81
C VAL A 263 50.98 21.44 -27.33
N GLU A 264 52.14 20.79 -27.51
CA GLU A 264 52.38 19.46 -26.95
C GLU A 264 52.36 19.46 -25.42
N TYR A 265 53.00 20.46 -24.80
CA TYR A 265 52.98 20.63 -23.35
C TYR A 265 51.56 20.90 -22.83
N PHE A 266 50.81 21.80 -23.49
CA PHE A 266 49.40 22.06 -23.19
C PHE A 266 48.54 20.79 -23.29
N ASN A 267 48.66 20.04 -24.39
CA ASN A 267 47.89 18.82 -24.62
C ASN A 267 48.14 17.75 -23.55
N ASN A 268 49.39 17.62 -23.09
CA ASN A 268 49.75 16.68 -22.02
C ASN A 268 49.18 17.13 -20.67
N SER A 269 49.34 18.42 -20.31
CA SER A 269 48.78 19.00 -19.09
C SER A 269 47.25 18.94 -19.07
N TYR A 270 46.60 19.17 -20.20
CA TYR A 270 45.15 19.09 -20.35
C TYR A 270 44.64 17.67 -20.15
N LYS A 271 45.28 16.67 -20.77
CA LYS A 271 44.94 15.25 -20.54
C LYS A 271 45.11 14.87 -19.08
N PHE A 272 46.21 15.28 -18.44
CA PHE A 272 46.49 14.98 -17.05
C PHE A 272 45.45 15.61 -16.11
N PHE A 273 45.13 16.89 -16.30
CA PHE A 273 44.07 17.57 -15.56
C PHE A 273 42.70 16.90 -15.78
N ARG A 274 42.33 16.58 -17.02
CA ARG A 274 41.06 15.91 -17.34
C ARG A 274 40.94 14.55 -16.66
N HIS A 275 42.03 13.77 -16.62
CA HIS A 275 42.06 12.50 -15.91
C HIS A 275 41.87 12.64 -14.38
N ALA A 276 42.33 13.75 -13.79
CA ALA A 276 42.13 14.03 -12.37
C ALA A 276 40.75 14.65 -12.06
N ALA A 277 40.26 15.54 -12.92
CA ALA A 277 39.05 16.31 -12.70
C ALA A 277 37.76 15.51 -12.97
N LEU A 278 37.73 14.66 -14.00
CA LEU A 278 36.54 13.89 -14.33
C LEU A 278 36.05 12.97 -13.18
N PRO A 279 36.92 12.20 -12.50
CA PRO A 279 36.51 11.43 -11.33
C PRO A 279 35.95 12.29 -10.20
N ALA A 280 36.53 13.48 -9.95
CA ALA A 280 36.05 14.38 -8.90
C ALA A 280 34.67 14.98 -9.23
N ILE A 281 34.46 15.40 -10.49
CA ILE A 281 33.18 15.94 -10.96
C ILE A 281 32.09 14.86 -10.92
N THR A 282 32.37 13.67 -11.45
CA THR A 282 31.40 12.56 -11.49
C THR A 282 31.04 12.09 -10.09
N ALA A 283 32.02 12.01 -9.18
CA ALA A 283 31.81 11.74 -7.77
C ALA A 283 30.86 12.77 -7.12
N GLU A 284 31.11 14.05 -7.34
CA GLU A 284 30.29 15.13 -6.79
C GLU A 284 28.85 15.09 -7.31
N ILE A 285 28.67 14.91 -8.62
CA ILE A 285 27.35 14.81 -9.25
C ILE A 285 26.57 13.62 -8.69
N PHE A 286 27.21 12.45 -8.60
CA PHE A 286 26.57 11.26 -8.05
C PHE A 286 26.18 11.44 -6.59
N LEU A 287 27.08 11.96 -5.74
CA LEU A 287 26.80 12.18 -4.32
C LEU A 287 25.65 13.17 -4.11
N LYS A 288 25.58 14.24 -4.93
CA LYS A 288 24.46 15.18 -4.90
C LYS A 288 23.14 14.52 -5.31
N TYR A 289 23.16 13.76 -6.40
CA TYR A 289 21.99 13.04 -6.88
C TYR A 289 21.49 12.00 -5.87
N ALA A 290 22.39 11.15 -5.36
CA ALA A 290 22.06 10.13 -4.37
C ALA A 290 21.57 10.71 -3.05
N SER A 291 22.18 11.81 -2.58
CA SER A 291 21.68 12.55 -1.41
C SER A 291 20.29 13.13 -1.63
N ALA A 292 20.04 13.74 -2.79
CA ALA A 292 18.73 14.29 -3.14
C ALA A 292 17.66 13.20 -3.23
N SER A 293 17.99 12.06 -3.87
CA SER A 293 17.12 10.89 -3.98
C SER A 293 16.77 10.31 -2.59
N LEU A 294 17.78 10.07 -1.74
CA LEU A 294 17.58 9.58 -0.37
C LEU A 294 16.71 10.53 0.46
N ASN A 295 16.94 11.84 0.36
CA ASN A 295 16.13 12.82 1.07
C ASN A 295 14.70 12.86 0.54
N ALA A 296 14.49 12.78 -0.79
CA ALA A 296 13.17 12.68 -1.38
C ALA A 296 12.41 11.44 -0.89
N SER A 297 13.07 10.28 -0.82
CA SER A 297 12.46 9.05 -0.29
C SER A 297 12.12 9.17 1.21
N ARG A 298 12.97 9.84 2.00
CA ARG A 298 12.68 10.14 3.42
C ARG A 298 11.47 11.05 3.57
N PHE A 299 11.39 12.13 2.79
CA PHE A 299 10.24 13.03 2.82
C PHE A 299 8.97 12.35 2.36
N ALA A 300 9.02 11.56 1.29
CA ALA A 300 7.86 10.77 0.83
C ALA A 300 7.36 9.81 1.90
N CYS A 301 8.26 9.15 2.65
CA CYS A 301 7.89 8.29 3.76
C CYS A 301 7.20 9.06 4.90
N VAL A 302 7.69 10.26 5.25
CA VAL A 302 7.07 11.11 6.27
C VAL A 302 5.71 11.65 5.79
N GLU A 303 5.62 12.08 4.54
CA GLU A 303 4.35 12.55 3.97
C GLU A 303 3.29 11.45 3.91
N HIS A 304 3.68 10.22 3.57
CA HIS A 304 2.76 9.08 3.58
C HIS A 304 2.22 8.84 5.00
N MET A 305 3.11 8.84 5.99
CA MET A 305 2.75 8.69 7.41
C MET A 305 1.83 9.83 7.91
N LEU A 306 1.96 11.05 7.40
CA LEU A 306 1.10 12.17 7.81
C LEU A 306 -0.27 12.16 7.11
N LYS A 307 -0.43 11.41 6.02
CA LYS A 307 -1.68 11.32 5.25
C LYS A 307 -2.57 10.16 5.68
N GLU A 308 -1.99 9.13 6.30
CA GLU A 308 -2.70 8.02 6.97
C GLU A 308 -3.10 8.41 8.39
#